data_AF-A0A378SIY8-F1
#
_entry.id   AF-A0A378SIY8-F1
#
_cell.length_a   1.000
_cell.length_b   1.000
_cell.length_c   1.000
_cell.angle_alpha   90.00
_cell.angle_beta   90.00
_cell.angle_gamma   90.00
#
_symmetry.space_group_name_H-M   'P 1'
#
loop_
_entity.id
_entity.type
_entity.pdbx_description
1 polymer ?
#
loop_
_entity_poly.entity_id
_entity_poly.type
_entity_poly.pdbx_seq_one_letter_code
_entity_poly.pdbx_strand_id
1 'polypeptide(L)'
;MLLSAALLAGAGCARFDSAQSQPFTTEPQLAPGPTSTPPPPPPLPAKPFPKECPAPGVMQGCLESTSGLIMLPDSQSALVAERTTGAVKQVSVRAEPIQKMMIPVDGSGDGGLMDIVLSPTYTQDRLMYAYISTPTDNRVVRIAEGDPPKPILTGIPKGATGNTGSLIFTSPTTLVVQTGDAGNPAQAADPGSMAGKMLRIEQPTTVNQAPTTTALSGLGPGGGMCIDPSDESLYVTDRTPTADRLQRITKDSQVSTVWTWPDRPGVAGCAALDGTVLLNLVNTKQTVAVRMAPETGAVTGDPEVVRQDQHGHAWALEVSPDGNVWGGTVNKTSGDAMKLDDVVFPLFPQGGGFPRANDEKT
;
A
#
# COMPACT_ATOMS: atom_id res chain seq x y z
N MET A 1 5.71 -94.61 20.47
CA MET A 1 6.57 -93.97 21.48
C MET A 1 6.50 -92.47 21.24
N LEU A 2 6.06 -91.72 22.25
CA LEU A 2 6.08 -90.26 22.29
C LEU A 2 7.52 -89.73 22.17
N LEU A 3 7.70 -88.52 21.63
CA LEU A 3 8.40 -87.36 22.23
C LEU A 3 8.62 -86.31 21.12
N SER A 4 7.85 -85.22 21.11
CA SER A 4 8.15 -83.92 21.75
C SER A 4 8.93 -82.97 20.83
N ALA A 5 8.19 -82.07 20.18
CA ALA A 5 8.72 -80.89 19.51
C ALA A 5 8.92 -79.76 20.53
N ALA A 6 10.15 -79.30 20.71
CA ALA A 6 10.48 -78.15 21.54
C ALA A 6 10.48 -76.87 20.69
N LEU A 7 9.54 -75.96 20.97
CA LEU A 7 9.54 -74.58 20.48
C LEU A 7 10.48 -73.74 21.37
N LEU A 8 11.54 -73.19 20.78
CA LEU A 8 12.40 -72.18 21.40
C LEU A 8 11.81 -70.79 21.15
N ALA A 9 11.24 -70.18 22.19
CA ALA A 9 10.87 -68.77 22.19
C ALA A 9 12.11 -67.92 22.53
N GLY A 10 12.68 -67.27 21.52
CA GLY A 10 13.72 -66.26 21.72
C GLY A 10 13.11 -64.97 22.26
N ALA A 11 13.34 -64.68 23.54
CA ALA A 11 13.05 -63.37 24.11
C ALA A 11 14.06 -62.34 23.57
N GLY A 12 13.65 -61.56 22.56
CA GLY A 12 14.40 -60.40 22.10
C GLY A 12 14.27 -59.27 23.13
N CYS A 13 15.35 -58.97 23.86
CA CYS A 13 15.43 -57.75 24.66
C CYS A 13 15.50 -56.55 23.71
N ALA A 14 14.37 -55.88 23.49
CA ALA A 14 14.37 -54.52 22.96
C ALA A 14 15.04 -53.60 23.99
N ARG A 15 16.20 -53.04 23.65
CA ARG A 15 16.79 -51.91 24.39
C ARG A 15 16.08 -50.66 23.92
N PHE A 16 15.19 -50.13 24.75
CA PHE A 16 14.63 -48.79 24.56
C PHE A 16 15.67 -47.77 24.96
N ASP A 17 15.84 -46.74 24.14
CA ASP A 17 16.74 -45.63 24.38
C ASP A 17 16.33 -44.88 25.66
N SER A 18 17.26 -44.73 26.59
CA SER A 18 17.08 -44.01 27.87
C SER A 18 16.84 -42.51 27.71
N ALA A 19 16.79 -42.00 26.47
CA ALA A 19 16.41 -40.62 26.15
C ALA A 19 14.98 -40.25 26.61
N GLN A 20 14.08 -41.22 26.81
CA GLN A 20 12.72 -40.97 27.32
C GLN A 20 12.63 -40.82 28.85
N SER A 21 13.72 -41.07 29.58
CA SER A 21 13.77 -41.00 31.06
C SER A 21 14.49 -39.77 31.62
N GLN A 22 14.83 -38.80 30.76
CA GLN A 22 15.31 -37.50 31.24
C GLN A 22 14.14 -36.72 31.86
N PRO A 23 14.29 -36.12 33.06
CA PRO A 23 13.29 -35.20 33.58
C PRO A 23 13.09 -34.07 32.57
N PHE A 24 11.84 -33.66 32.35
CA PHE A 24 11.53 -32.51 31.50
C PHE A 24 12.39 -31.33 31.91
N THR A 25 13.26 -30.87 31.00
CA THR A 25 13.92 -29.57 31.16
C THR A 25 12.83 -28.51 31.14
N THR A 26 12.86 -27.58 32.08
CA THR A 26 11.99 -26.39 32.05
C THR A 26 11.96 -25.79 30.66
N GLU A 27 10.76 -25.45 30.18
CA GLU A 27 10.54 -24.78 28.90
C GLU A 27 11.56 -23.64 28.74
N PRO A 28 12.26 -23.54 27.60
CA PRO A 28 13.20 -22.44 27.38
C PRO A 28 12.44 -21.13 27.57
N GLN A 29 12.81 -20.35 28.59
CA GLN A 29 12.32 -18.99 28.71
C GLN A 29 12.86 -18.23 27.49
N LEU A 30 11.99 -17.89 26.55
CA LEU A 30 12.27 -16.86 25.54
C LEU A 30 12.52 -15.55 26.29
N ALA A 31 13.78 -15.29 26.63
CA ALA A 31 14.20 -13.94 26.89
C ALA A 31 13.96 -13.15 25.58
N PRO A 32 13.36 -11.96 25.64
CA PRO A 32 13.33 -11.07 24.49
C PRO A 32 14.76 -10.95 23.96
N GLY A 33 14.95 -11.29 22.68
CA GLY A 33 16.21 -11.01 22.02
C GLY A 33 16.52 -9.52 22.15
N PRO A 34 17.81 -9.12 22.15
CA PRO A 34 18.14 -7.70 22.16
C PRO A 34 17.40 -7.01 21.01
N THR A 35 16.59 -6.01 21.33
CA THR A 35 15.94 -5.12 20.37
C THR A 35 17.04 -4.32 19.67
N SER A 36 17.56 -4.83 18.56
CA SER A 36 18.43 -4.05 17.69
C SER A 36 17.55 -3.19 16.79
N THR A 37 17.60 -1.88 16.95
CA THR A 37 17.04 -0.95 15.97
C THR A 37 17.70 -1.23 14.61
N PRO A 38 16.93 -1.51 13.54
CA PRO A 38 17.48 -1.69 12.20
C PRO A 38 18.35 -0.49 11.83
N PRO A 39 19.49 -0.70 11.13
CA PRO A 39 20.33 0.40 10.68
C PRO A 39 19.51 1.37 9.82
N PRO A 40 19.84 2.68 9.82
CA PRO A 40 19.12 3.65 9.01
C PRO A 40 19.24 3.28 7.53
N PRO A 41 18.19 3.52 6.74
CA PRO A 41 18.21 3.22 5.31
C PRO A 41 19.27 4.06 4.59
N PRO A 42 19.82 3.53 3.49
CA PRO A 42 20.88 4.21 2.75
C PRO A 42 20.38 5.50 2.09
N PRO A 43 21.21 6.56 2.02
CA PRO A 43 20.89 7.76 1.27
C PRO A 43 20.91 7.51 -0.25
N LEU A 44 20.42 8.47 -1.03
CA LEU A 44 20.57 8.44 -2.49
C LEU A 44 22.05 8.32 -2.91
N PRO A 45 22.34 7.69 -4.08
CA PRO A 45 23.69 7.66 -4.62
C PRO A 45 24.28 9.07 -4.79
N ALA A 46 25.46 9.30 -4.23
CA ALA A 46 26.14 10.61 -4.28
C ALA A 46 26.40 11.10 -5.71
N LYS A 47 26.60 10.18 -6.65
CA LYS A 47 26.68 10.45 -8.08
C LYS A 47 25.49 9.79 -8.80
N PRO A 48 24.47 10.56 -9.19
CA PRO A 48 23.32 10.03 -9.91
C PRO A 48 23.70 9.40 -11.25
N PHE A 49 22.92 8.41 -11.69
CA PHE A 49 23.00 7.92 -13.07
C PHE A 49 22.63 9.07 -14.04
N PRO A 50 23.41 9.31 -15.10
CA PRO A 50 23.11 10.38 -16.05
C PRO A 50 21.86 10.03 -16.85
N LYS A 51 20.79 10.80 -16.65
CA LYS A 51 19.50 10.61 -17.33
C LYS A 51 19.23 11.67 -18.39
N GLU A 52 18.40 11.32 -19.38
CA GLU A 52 17.80 12.29 -20.31
C GLU A 52 17.02 13.39 -19.58
N CYS A 53 16.29 13.03 -18.51
CA CYS A 53 15.67 13.98 -17.58
C CYS A 53 16.53 14.14 -16.32
N PRO A 54 17.33 15.22 -16.18
CA PRO A 54 18.27 15.40 -15.07
C PRO A 54 17.58 16.07 -13.86
N ALA A 55 16.47 15.49 -13.39
CA ALA A 55 15.80 15.99 -12.18
C ALA A 55 16.67 15.71 -10.93
N PRO A 56 17.02 16.73 -10.12
CA PRO A 56 17.94 16.56 -9.01
C PRO A 56 17.26 15.90 -7.81
N GLY A 57 17.98 15.01 -7.12
CA GLY A 57 17.54 14.46 -5.83
C GLY A 57 16.32 13.56 -5.88
N VAL A 58 15.99 12.99 -7.05
CA VAL A 58 14.81 12.14 -7.27
C VAL A 58 15.21 10.84 -7.95
N MET A 59 14.34 9.82 -7.89
CA MET A 59 14.50 8.59 -8.67
C MET A 59 14.25 8.88 -10.16
N GLN A 60 13.22 9.64 -10.48
CA GLN A 60 12.86 10.01 -11.84
C GLN A 60 12.07 11.32 -11.83
N GLY A 61 12.30 12.17 -12.82
CA GLY A 61 11.42 13.30 -13.14
C GLY A 61 10.89 13.23 -14.56
N CYS A 62 10.27 14.32 -15.02
CA CYS A 62 9.63 14.41 -16.33
C CYS A 62 8.54 13.33 -16.54
N LEU A 63 7.86 12.93 -15.46
CA LEU A 63 6.71 12.04 -15.52
C LEU A 63 5.44 12.85 -15.80
N GLU A 64 4.39 12.20 -16.29
CA GLU A 64 3.04 12.75 -16.15
C GLU A 64 2.57 12.62 -14.70
N SER A 65 1.49 13.34 -14.34
CA SER A 65 0.96 13.34 -12.97
C SER A 65 0.82 11.93 -12.46
N THR A 66 1.52 11.62 -11.37
CA THR A 66 1.60 10.24 -10.88
C THR A 66 0.31 9.83 -10.16
N SER A 67 0.18 8.54 -9.88
CA SER A 67 -0.91 7.99 -9.07
C SER A 67 -0.41 6.84 -8.20
N GLY A 68 -0.53 5.60 -8.64
CA GLY A 68 0.02 4.44 -7.94
C GLY A 68 1.56 4.35 -8.06
N LEU A 69 2.20 3.94 -6.98
CA LEU A 69 3.65 3.73 -6.87
C LEU A 69 3.88 2.36 -6.24
N ILE A 70 4.82 1.58 -6.78
CA ILE A 70 5.20 0.28 -6.20
C ILE A 70 6.72 0.18 -6.19
N MET A 71 7.31 0.14 -5.01
CA MET A 71 8.74 -0.11 -4.86
C MET A 71 9.06 -1.58 -5.19
N LEU A 72 10.06 -1.79 -6.05
CA LEU A 72 10.48 -3.15 -6.42
C LEU A 72 11.46 -3.74 -5.38
N PRO A 73 11.62 -5.08 -5.36
CA PRO A 73 12.44 -5.77 -4.34
C PRO A 73 13.92 -5.33 -4.26
N ASP A 74 14.44 -4.65 -5.30
CA ASP A 74 15.81 -4.15 -5.33
C ASP A 74 16.00 -2.80 -4.61
N SER A 75 14.91 -2.18 -4.15
CA SER A 75 14.86 -0.84 -3.56
C SER A 75 15.42 0.30 -4.41
N GLN A 76 15.69 0.02 -5.67
CA GLN A 76 16.37 0.93 -6.61
C GLN A 76 15.54 1.19 -7.85
N SER A 77 14.46 0.45 -8.01
CA SER A 77 13.48 0.64 -9.04
C SER A 77 12.06 0.62 -8.47
N ALA A 78 11.15 1.23 -9.22
CA ALA A 78 9.74 1.30 -8.88
C ALA A 78 8.89 1.21 -10.15
N LEU A 79 7.67 0.71 -10.01
CA LEU A 79 6.61 0.93 -11.00
C LEU A 79 5.85 2.19 -10.62
N VAL A 80 5.60 3.06 -11.59
CA VAL A 80 4.90 4.32 -11.42
C VAL A 80 3.78 4.39 -12.44
N ALA A 81 2.56 4.58 -11.96
CA ALA A 81 1.40 4.86 -12.78
C ALA A 81 1.31 6.37 -13.07
N GLU A 82 1.05 6.70 -14.33
CA GLU A 82 0.73 8.06 -14.78
C GLU A 82 -0.78 8.19 -14.95
N ARG A 83 -1.38 9.06 -14.14
CA ARG A 83 -2.83 9.17 -13.93
C ARG A 83 -3.60 9.41 -15.22
N THR A 84 -3.21 10.44 -15.97
CA THR A 84 -3.98 10.94 -17.11
C THR A 84 -3.72 10.18 -18.41
N THR A 85 -2.53 9.58 -18.55
CA THR A 85 -2.14 8.82 -19.74
C THR A 85 -2.44 7.33 -19.62
N GLY A 86 -2.55 6.81 -18.39
CA GLY A 86 -2.67 5.39 -18.11
C GLY A 86 -1.37 4.60 -18.34
N ALA A 87 -0.24 5.28 -18.54
CA ALA A 87 1.05 4.60 -18.67
C ALA A 87 1.51 4.05 -17.32
N VAL A 88 2.15 2.88 -17.34
CA VAL A 88 2.90 2.35 -16.20
C VAL A 88 4.36 2.26 -16.62
N LYS A 89 5.23 2.98 -15.91
CA LYS A 89 6.66 3.06 -16.18
C LYS A 89 7.44 2.37 -15.08
N GLN A 90 8.46 1.62 -15.44
CA GLN A 90 9.52 1.22 -14.52
C GLN A 90 10.57 2.32 -14.50
N VAL A 91 10.81 2.89 -13.32
CA VAL A 91 11.82 3.92 -13.09
C VAL A 91 12.91 3.35 -12.20
N SER A 92 14.13 3.89 -12.28
CA SER A 92 15.25 3.43 -11.45
C SER A 92 16.26 4.52 -11.18
N VAL A 93 16.92 4.50 -10.03
CA VAL A 93 18.09 5.36 -9.76
C VAL A 93 19.32 5.01 -10.62
N ARG A 94 19.29 3.89 -11.36
CA ARG A 94 20.45 3.32 -12.10
C ARG A 94 20.21 3.11 -13.60
N ALA A 95 19.05 3.49 -14.11
CA ALA A 95 18.69 3.29 -15.51
C ALA A 95 17.67 4.33 -16.00
N GLU A 96 17.55 4.47 -17.32
CA GLU A 96 16.47 5.23 -17.96
C GLU A 96 15.09 4.59 -17.70
N PRO A 97 14.02 5.39 -17.66
CA PRO A 97 12.68 4.86 -17.46
C PRO A 97 12.22 4.03 -18.65
N ILE A 98 11.51 2.94 -18.39
CA ILE A 98 10.97 2.05 -19.42
C ILE A 98 9.45 2.04 -19.28
N GLN A 99 8.72 2.35 -20.34
CA GLN A 99 7.27 2.14 -20.36
C GLN A 99 6.98 0.63 -20.42
N LYS A 100 6.38 0.10 -19.35
CA LYS A 100 6.05 -1.32 -19.22
C LYS A 100 4.73 -1.66 -19.91
N MET A 101 3.76 -0.76 -19.82
CA MET A 101 2.45 -0.92 -20.44
C MET A 101 1.70 0.42 -20.51
N MET A 102 0.59 0.40 -21.24
CA MET A 102 -0.36 1.49 -21.33
C MET A 102 -1.76 0.93 -21.14
N ILE A 103 -2.48 1.44 -20.15
CA ILE A 103 -3.83 1.04 -19.80
C ILE A 103 -4.79 2.11 -20.34
N PRO A 104 -5.80 1.76 -21.16
CA PRO A 104 -6.78 2.73 -21.62
C PRO A 104 -7.58 3.31 -20.45
N VAL A 105 -7.56 4.64 -20.30
CA VAL A 105 -8.27 5.35 -19.23
C VAL A 105 -8.94 6.62 -19.76
N ASP A 106 -9.92 7.11 -19.02
CA ASP A 106 -10.47 8.45 -19.18
C ASP A 106 -9.94 9.37 -18.07
N GLY A 107 -8.96 10.20 -18.43
CA GLY A 107 -8.30 11.15 -17.51
C GLY A 107 -9.08 12.44 -17.24
N SER A 108 -10.35 12.55 -17.65
CA SER A 108 -11.15 13.75 -17.42
C SER A 108 -11.45 13.98 -15.94
N GLY A 109 -11.45 15.26 -15.52
CA GLY A 109 -11.62 15.63 -14.11
C GLY A 109 -10.53 15.03 -13.22
N ASP A 110 -10.94 14.35 -12.16
CA ASP A 110 -10.06 13.60 -11.27
C ASP A 110 -9.97 12.10 -11.62
N GLY A 111 -10.50 11.68 -12.78
CA GLY A 111 -10.42 10.30 -13.27
C GLY A 111 -9.08 9.94 -13.92
N GLY A 112 -8.95 8.68 -14.36
CA GLY A 112 -7.73 8.15 -15.00
C GLY A 112 -7.29 6.81 -14.41
N LEU A 113 -6.00 6.52 -14.43
CA LEU A 113 -5.39 5.40 -13.70
C LEU A 113 -5.11 5.84 -12.26
N MET A 114 -5.93 5.42 -11.28
CA MET A 114 -5.85 5.91 -9.90
C MET A 114 -4.86 5.15 -9.05
N ASP A 115 -4.74 3.85 -9.26
CA ASP A 115 -3.85 3.02 -8.45
C ASP A 115 -3.50 1.71 -9.16
N ILE A 116 -2.37 1.13 -8.76
CA ILE A 116 -1.86 -0.16 -9.23
C ILE A 116 -1.38 -1.00 -8.04
N VAL A 117 -1.61 -2.30 -8.08
CA VAL A 117 -1.09 -3.23 -7.07
C VAL A 117 -0.64 -4.54 -7.72
N LEU A 118 0.47 -5.09 -7.25
CA LEU A 118 0.93 -6.41 -7.67
C LEU A 118 0.16 -7.51 -6.95
N SER A 119 -0.08 -8.63 -7.63
CA SER A 119 -0.56 -9.85 -6.98
C SER A 119 0.40 -10.26 -5.85
N PRO A 120 -0.08 -10.78 -4.71
CA PRO A 120 0.77 -11.38 -3.68
C PRO A 120 1.68 -12.48 -4.23
N THR A 121 1.29 -13.12 -5.33
CA THR A 121 2.06 -14.14 -6.06
C THR A 121 2.64 -13.63 -7.38
N TYR A 122 2.92 -12.34 -7.52
CA TYR A 122 3.42 -11.71 -8.75
C TYR A 122 4.65 -12.40 -9.36
N THR A 123 5.54 -12.94 -8.53
CA THR A 123 6.72 -13.69 -9.00
C THR A 123 6.36 -14.97 -9.76
N GLN A 124 5.17 -15.51 -9.54
CA GLN A 124 4.65 -16.73 -10.15
C GLN A 124 3.63 -16.43 -11.25
N ASP A 125 2.68 -15.53 -10.98
CA ASP A 125 1.53 -15.27 -11.86
C ASP A 125 1.71 -14.07 -12.79
N ARG A 126 2.66 -13.17 -12.48
CA ARG A 126 2.92 -11.91 -13.20
C ARG A 126 1.68 -11.02 -13.33
N LEU A 127 0.74 -11.13 -12.40
CA LEU A 127 -0.53 -10.39 -12.42
C LEU A 127 -0.44 -9.07 -11.66
N MET A 128 -0.98 -8.02 -12.27
CA MET A 128 -1.19 -6.72 -11.65
C MET A 128 -2.67 -6.38 -11.69
N TYR A 129 -3.13 -5.55 -10.77
CA TYR A 129 -4.48 -5.02 -10.73
C TYR A 129 -4.43 -3.51 -10.75
N ALA A 130 -5.41 -2.87 -11.40
CA ALA A 130 -5.48 -1.42 -11.50
C ALA A 130 -6.90 -0.91 -11.30
N TYR A 131 -7.02 0.24 -10.62
CA TYR A 131 -8.27 0.97 -10.51
C TYR A 131 -8.25 2.08 -11.55
N ILE A 132 -9.23 2.08 -12.45
CA ILE A 132 -9.27 3.00 -13.57
C ILE A 132 -10.64 3.64 -13.74
N SER A 133 -10.65 4.87 -14.26
CA SER A 133 -11.83 5.49 -14.85
C SER A 133 -11.90 5.19 -16.35
N THR A 134 -13.10 4.91 -16.84
CA THR A 134 -13.45 4.84 -18.25
C THR A 134 -14.47 5.94 -18.58
N PRO A 135 -14.88 6.11 -19.85
CA PRO A 135 -15.93 7.08 -20.15
C PRO A 135 -17.25 6.85 -19.39
N THR A 136 -17.53 5.61 -18.95
CA THR A 136 -18.84 5.23 -18.38
C THR A 136 -18.83 4.93 -16.88
N ASP A 137 -17.70 4.52 -16.31
CA ASP A 137 -17.62 4.06 -14.91
C ASP A 137 -16.18 4.16 -14.38
N ASN A 138 -16.03 3.93 -13.09
CA ASN A 138 -14.79 3.45 -12.50
C ASN A 138 -14.84 1.91 -12.44
N ARG A 139 -13.67 1.26 -12.50
CA ARG A 139 -13.58 -0.20 -12.49
C ARG A 139 -12.22 -0.71 -12.03
N VAL A 140 -12.20 -1.98 -11.63
CA VAL A 140 -10.96 -2.72 -11.39
C VAL A 140 -10.69 -3.64 -12.57
N VAL A 141 -9.46 -3.59 -13.07
CA VAL A 141 -8.98 -4.48 -14.13
C VAL A 141 -7.83 -5.34 -13.63
N ARG A 142 -7.82 -6.61 -14.05
CA ARG A 142 -6.67 -7.51 -13.93
C ARG A 142 -5.84 -7.42 -15.19
N ILE A 143 -4.53 -7.35 -15.02
CA ILE A 143 -3.55 -7.16 -16.07
C ILE A 143 -2.54 -8.29 -16.03
N ALA A 144 -2.23 -8.84 -17.19
CA ALA A 144 -1.12 -9.77 -17.39
C ALA A 144 -0.22 -9.22 -18.51
N GLU A 145 1.08 -9.45 -18.42
CA GLU A 145 2.04 -8.97 -19.42
C GLU A 145 1.69 -9.53 -20.82
N GLY A 146 1.52 -8.64 -21.80
CA GLY A 146 1.16 -9.00 -23.18
C GLY A 146 -0.34 -9.16 -23.46
N ASP A 147 -1.19 -9.14 -22.44
CA ASP A 147 -2.65 -9.26 -22.57
C ASP A 147 -3.35 -7.89 -22.42
N PRO A 148 -4.51 -7.68 -23.09
CA PRO A 148 -5.34 -6.52 -22.79
C PRO A 148 -5.89 -6.58 -21.35
N PRO A 149 -6.03 -5.44 -20.65
CA PRO A 149 -6.63 -5.42 -19.31
C PRO A 149 -8.03 -6.03 -19.30
N LYS A 150 -8.28 -6.94 -18.35
CA LYS A 150 -9.55 -7.67 -18.22
C LYS A 150 -10.33 -7.13 -17.01
N PRO A 151 -11.57 -6.62 -17.18
CA PRO A 151 -12.35 -6.12 -16.06
C PRO A 151 -12.73 -7.25 -15.09
N ILE A 152 -12.66 -6.96 -13.80
CA ILE A 152 -13.08 -7.88 -12.71
C ILE A 152 -14.10 -7.26 -11.75
N LEU A 153 -14.21 -5.93 -11.74
CA LEU A 153 -15.26 -5.20 -11.05
C LEU A 153 -15.62 -3.96 -11.88
N THR A 154 -16.86 -3.86 -12.35
CA THR A 154 -17.33 -2.78 -13.24
C THR A 154 -18.58 -2.10 -12.68
N GLY A 155 -18.90 -0.92 -13.20
CA GLY A 155 -20.11 -0.18 -12.81
C GLY A 155 -19.95 0.63 -11.52
N ILE A 156 -18.72 0.83 -11.03
CA ILE A 156 -18.49 1.76 -9.92
C ILE A 156 -18.82 3.16 -10.46
N PRO A 157 -19.70 3.93 -9.82
CA PRO A 157 -20.13 5.21 -10.37
C PRO A 157 -18.95 6.14 -10.70
N LYS A 158 -19.08 6.87 -11.81
CA LYS A 158 -18.14 7.90 -12.25
C LYS A 158 -18.84 9.26 -12.27
N GLY A 159 -18.20 10.26 -11.66
CA GLY A 159 -18.65 11.64 -11.64
C GLY A 159 -17.73 12.57 -12.43
N ALA A 160 -18.04 13.86 -12.45
CA ALA A 160 -17.09 14.89 -12.89
C ALA A 160 -15.92 15.06 -11.89
N THR A 161 -16.19 14.71 -10.63
CA THR A 161 -15.23 14.60 -9.52
C THR A 161 -15.62 13.39 -8.67
N GLY A 162 -14.79 13.05 -7.68
CA GLY A 162 -15.02 11.96 -6.74
C GLY A 162 -14.74 10.59 -7.33
N ASN A 163 -13.85 10.51 -8.30
CA ASN A 163 -13.47 9.25 -8.96
C ASN A 163 -12.27 8.56 -8.31
N THR A 164 -11.56 9.27 -7.42
CA THR A 164 -10.34 8.77 -6.79
C THR A 164 -10.62 7.51 -5.97
N GLY A 165 -9.65 6.59 -5.96
CA GLY A 165 -9.75 5.29 -5.33
C GLY A 165 -8.38 4.65 -5.19
N SER A 166 -8.32 3.53 -4.48
CA SER A 166 -7.07 2.80 -4.24
C SER A 166 -7.33 1.29 -4.14
N LEU A 167 -6.26 0.51 -4.25
CA LEU A 167 -6.28 -0.95 -4.24
C LEU A 167 -5.20 -1.49 -3.31
N ILE A 168 -5.55 -2.47 -2.47
CA ILE A 168 -4.56 -3.16 -1.65
C ILE A 168 -4.97 -4.61 -1.42
N PHE A 169 -4.01 -5.52 -1.42
CA PHE A 169 -4.25 -6.88 -0.95
C PHE A 169 -4.14 -6.92 0.57
N THR A 170 -5.22 -7.30 1.26
CA THR A 170 -5.21 -7.52 2.72
C THR A 170 -4.97 -8.98 3.09
N SER A 171 -4.97 -9.87 2.10
CA SER A 171 -4.59 -11.27 2.24
C SER A 171 -4.08 -11.77 0.87
N PRO A 172 -3.46 -12.98 0.79
CA PRO A 172 -3.09 -13.58 -0.49
C PRO A 172 -4.25 -13.72 -1.50
N THR A 173 -5.50 -13.69 -1.03
CA THR A 173 -6.69 -13.91 -1.85
C THR A 173 -7.72 -12.79 -1.80
N THR A 174 -7.50 -11.73 -1.03
CA THR A 174 -8.49 -10.67 -0.84
C THR A 174 -7.95 -9.34 -1.33
N LEU A 175 -8.51 -8.85 -2.43
CA LEU A 175 -8.25 -7.50 -2.94
C LEU A 175 -9.30 -6.55 -2.38
N VAL A 176 -8.84 -5.51 -1.68
CA VAL A 176 -9.67 -4.44 -1.16
C VAL A 176 -9.62 -3.26 -2.12
N VAL A 177 -10.78 -2.66 -2.38
CA VAL A 177 -10.97 -1.56 -3.32
C VAL A 177 -11.63 -0.40 -2.58
N GLN A 178 -10.96 0.73 -2.51
CA GLN A 178 -11.56 1.97 -2.05
C GLN A 178 -12.15 2.74 -3.23
N THR A 179 -13.40 3.15 -3.12
CA THR A 179 -14.11 3.91 -4.16
C THR A 179 -14.49 5.31 -3.65
N GLY A 180 -14.33 6.31 -4.50
CA GLY A 180 -14.86 7.65 -4.26
C GLY A 180 -16.38 7.72 -4.40
N ASP A 181 -16.97 8.83 -3.98
CA ASP A 181 -18.43 9.05 -3.96
C ASP A 181 -19.02 9.54 -5.30
N ALA A 182 -18.20 9.63 -6.35
CA ALA A 182 -18.56 10.16 -7.66
C ALA A 182 -19.16 11.58 -7.62
N GLY A 183 -18.80 12.37 -6.60
CA GLY A 183 -19.31 13.73 -6.38
C GLY A 183 -20.72 13.77 -5.79
N ASN A 184 -21.26 12.63 -5.35
CA ASN A 184 -22.56 12.53 -4.68
C ASN A 184 -22.44 11.78 -3.35
N PRO A 185 -22.20 12.50 -2.23
CA PRO A 185 -22.06 11.89 -0.91
C PRO A 185 -23.24 11.02 -0.46
N ALA A 186 -24.46 11.25 -0.99
CA ALA A 186 -25.62 10.40 -0.66
C ALA A 186 -25.46 8.97 -1.18
N GLN A 187 -24.72 8.77 -2.28
CA GLN A 187 -24.41 7.44 -2.81
C GLN A 187 -23.50 6.65 -1.87
N ALA A 188 -22.67 7.33 -1.07
CA ALA A 188 -21.83 6.68 -0.07
C ALA A 188 -22.67 5.97 1.02
N ALA A 189 -23.87 6.47 1.33
CA ALA A 189 -24.81 5.88 2.28
C ALA A 189 -25.75 4.84 1.67
N ASP A 190 -25.92 4.84 0.35
CA ASP A 190 -26.79 3.88 -0.35
C ASP A 190 -26.15 2.47 -0.38
N PRO A 191 -26.81 1.44 0.21
CA PRO A 191 -26.31 0.07 0.17
C PRO A 191 -26.34 -0.57 -1.22
N GLY A 192 -27.14 -0.04 -2.16
CA GLY A 192 -27.19 -0.49 -3.55
C GLY A 192 -26.10 0.12 -4.44
N SER A 193 -25.33 1.09 -3.93
CA SER A 193 -24.30 1.80 -4.67
C SER A 193 -22.90 1.32 -4.31
N MET A 194 -22.01 1.28 -5.31
CA MET A 194 -20.59 1.03 -5.10
C MET A 194 -19.77 2.30 -4.87
N ALA A 195 -20.37 3.49 -4.90
CA ALA A 195 -19.65 4.73 -4.63
C ALA A 195 -19.48 4.96 -3.12
N GLY A 196 -18.34 5.52 -2.72
CA GLY A 196 -18.01 5.86 -1.33
C GLY A 196 -17.92 4.62 -0.44
N LYS A 197 -17.34 3.53 -0.95
CA LYS A 197 -17.25 2.21 -0.31
C LYS A 197 -15.82 1.73 -0.19
N MET A 198 -15.59 0.86 0.79
CA MET A 198 -14.51 -0.10 0.75
C MET A 198 -15.09 -1.46 0.40
N LEU A 199 -14.75 -1.96 -0.77
CA LEU A 199 -15.22 -3.23 -1.32
C LEU A 199 -14.16 -4.31 -1.15
N ARG A 200 -14.58 -5.56 -0.93
CA ARG A 200 -13.69 -6.74 -0.90
C ARG A 200 -14.02 -7.66 -2.07
N ILE A 201 -13.00 -7.99 -2.84
CA ILE A 201 -13.05 -8.99 -3.90
C ILE A 201 -12.26 -10.21 -3.41
N GLU A 202 -12.98 -11.28 -3.09
CA GLU A 202 -12.37 -12.56 -2.74
C GLU A 202 -11.99 -13.30 -4.03
N GLN A 203 -10.75 -13.81 -4.06
CA GLN A 203 -10.14 -14.51 -5.19
C GLN A 203 -10.30 -13.73 -6.51
N PRO A 204 -9.68 -12.54 -6.64
CA PRO A 204 -9.93 -11.64 -7.77
C PRO A 204 -9.57 -12.28 -9.11
N THR A 205 -10.60 -12.68 -9.85
CA THR A 205 -10.51 -13.52 -11.05
C THR A 205 -11.51 -13.09 -12.11
N THR A 206 -11.22 -13.45 -13.37
CA THR A 206 -12.14 -13.22 -14.49
C THR A 206 -13.14 -14.35 -14.69
N VAL A 207 -13.07 -15.43 -13.90
CA VAL A 207 -13.90 -16.63 -14.06
C VAL A 207 -14.54 -16.98 -12.72
N ASN A 208 -15.87 -16.95 -12.65
CA ASN A 208 -16.65 -17.31 -11.46
C ASN A 208 -16.18 -16.58 -10.17
N GLN A 209 -15.91 -15.28 -10.27
CA GLN A 209 -15.56 -14.47 -9.11
C GLN A 209 -16.70 -14.49 -8.09
N ALA A 210 -16.34 -14.59 -6.81
CA ALA A 210 -17.31 -14.47 -5.73
C ALA A 210 -17.97 -13.07 -5.73
N PRO A 211 -19.22 -12.94 -5.25
CA PRO A 211 -19.83 -11.63 -5.07
C PRO A 211 -18.97 -10.72 -4.21
N THR A 212 -18.79 -9.47 -4.65
CA THR A 212 -18.11 -8.43 -3.89
C THR A 212 -18.87 -8.14 -2.60
N THR A 213 -18.14 -7.95 -1.50
CA THR A 213 -18.72 -7.52 -0.22
C THR A 213 -18.27 -6.11 0.16
N THR A 214 -18.98 -5.46 1.07
CA THR A 214 -18.66 -4.09 1.53
C THR A 214 -18.12 -4.14 2.96
N ALA A 215 -16.89 -3.67 3.15
CA ALA A 215 -16.25 -3.56 4.47
C ALA A 215 -16.58 -2.24 5.18
N LEU A 216 -16.73 -1.16 4.41
CA LEU A 216 -17.00 0.19 4.94
C LEU A 216 -17.83 0.99 3.93
N SER A 217 -18.69 1.86 4.45
CA SER A 217 -19.53 2.78 3.68
C SER A 217 -19.37 4.21 4.20
N GLY A 218 -19.86 5.20 3.46
CA GLY A 218 -19.78 6.60 3.87
C GLY A 218 -18.41 7.23 3.64
N LEU A 219 -17.63 6.71 2.70
CA LEU A 219 -16.37 7.33 2.27
C LEU A 219 -16.64 8.46 1.27
N GLY A 220 -15.88 9.55 1.36
CA GLY A 220 -15.76 10.51 0.27
C GLY A 220 -14.73 10.03 -0.79
N PRO A 221 -14.28 10.93 -1.69
CA PRO A 221 -13.19 10.62 -2.61
C PRO A 221 -11.96 10.10 -1.85
N GLY A 222 -11.43 8.95 -2.30
CA GLY A 222 -10.37 8.25 -1.60
C GLY A 222 -8.99 8.91 -1.78
N GLY A 223 -8.18 8.87 -0.72
CA GLY A 223 -6.77 9.28 -0.78
C GLY A 223 -5.83 8.10 -1.02
N GLY A 224 -6.02 7.00 -0.29
CA GLY A 224 -5.16 5.81 -0.31
C GLY A 224 -5.41 4.89 0.88
N MET A 225 -4.79 3.70 0.82
CA MET A 225 -4.81 2.70 1.88
C MET A 225 -3.39 2.22 2.16
N CYS A 226 -3.09 1.89 3.42
CA CYS A 226 -1.81 1.33 3.83
C CYS A 226 -2.00 0.38 5.01
N ILE A 227 -1.19 -0.67 5.08
CA ILE A 227 -1.22 -1.67 6.16
C ILE A 227 -0.01 -1.45 7.06
N ASP A 228 -0.22 -1.38 8.37
CA ASP A 228 0.89 -1.49 9.32
C ASP A 228 1.22 -2.97 9.55
N PRO A 229 2.41 -3.46 9.16
CA PRO A 229 2.75 -4.86 9.30
C PRO A 229 2.94 -5.30 10.77
N SER A 230 3.08 -4.36 11.71
CA SER A 230 3.29 -4.69 13.13
C SER A 230 2.02 -5.21 13.81
N ASP A 231 0.84 -4.76 13.38
CA ASP A 231 -0.45 -5.13 13.97
C ASP A 231 -1.53 -5.52 12.94
N GLU A 232 -1.19 -5.53 11.65
CA GLU A 232 -2.05 -5.83 10.51
C GLU A 232 -3.25 -4.87 10.36
N SER A 233 -3.20 -3.68 10.97
CA SER A 233 -4.24 -2.67 10.80
C SER A 233 -4.19 -2.06 9.40
N LEU A 234 -5.35 -1.96 8.77
CA LEU A 234 -5.56 -1.22 7.53
C LEU A 234 -5.94 0.23 7.85
N TYR A 235 -5.15 1.17 7.38
CA TYR A 235 -5.45 2.60 7.41
C TYR A 235 -6.07 3.05 6.09
N VAL A 236 -7.00 3.99 6.18
CA VAL A 236 -7.82 4.43 5.05
C VAL A 236 -7.96 5.94 5.12
N THR A 237 -7.64 6.63 4.03
CA THR A 237 -7.77 8.08 3.94
C THR A 237 -8.91 8.45 3.01
N ASP A 238 -9.79 9.35 3.43
CA ASP A 238 -10.90 9.82 2.61
C ASP A 238 -11.29 11.28 2.89
N ARG A 239 -11.99 11.89 1.94
CA ARG A 239 -12.30 13.33 1.96
C ARG A 239 -13.81 13.55 1.93
N THR A 240 -14.45 13.68 3.08
CA THR A 240 -15.88 13.98 3.15
C THR A 240 -16.16 15.45 2.84
N PRO A 241 -17.42 15.85 2.62
CA PRO A 241 -17.77 17.26 2.45
C PRO A 241 -17.36 18.16 3.63
N THR A 242 -17.28 17.60 4.85
CA THR A 242 -17.05 18.37 6.08
C THR A 242 -15.64 18.21 6.65
N ALA A 243 -14.91 17.16 6.28
CA ALA A 243 -13.56 16.92 6.78
C ALA A 243 -12.80 15.87 5.95
N ASP A 244 -11.48 15.93 6.02
CA ASP A 244 -10.62 14.82 5.63
C ASP A 244 -10.39 13.91 6.83
N ARG A 245 -10.27 12.60 6.60
CA ARG A 245 -10.19 11.60 7.68
C ARG A 245 -9.06 10.61 7.45
N LEU A 246 -8.45 10.19 8.55
CA LEU A 246 -7.70 8.95 8.66
C LEU A 246 -8.54 7.97 9.48
N GLN A 247 -8.88 6.85 8.88
CA GLN A 247 -9.64 5.77 9.51
C GLN A 247 -8.73 4.55 9.68
N ARG A 248 -9.09 3.66 10.60
CA ARG A 248 -8.40 2.39 10.87
C ARG A 248 -9.40 1.26 10.92
N ILE A 249 -9.03 0.14 10.33
CA ILE A 249 -9.70 -1.15 10.44
C ILE A 249 -8.67 -2.11 11.03
N THR A 250 -8.91 -2.60 12.25
CA THR A 250 -8.00 -3.58 12.87
C THR A 250 -8.13 -4.95 12.20
N LYS A 251 -7.18 -5.85 12.44
CA LYS A 251 -7.25 -7.25 11.97
C LYS A 251 -8.55 -7.96 12.38
N ASP A 252 -9.13 -7.56 13.51
CA ASP A 252 -10.40 -8.08 14.03
C ASP A 252 -11.62 -7.32 13.48
N SER A 253 -11.44 -6.54 12.40
CA SER A 253 -12.46 -5.75 11.71
C SER A 253 -13.14 -4.66 12.55
N GLN A 254 -12.49 -4.16 13.60
CA GLN A 254 -12.98 -2.98 14.32
C GLN A 254 -12.63 -1.71 13.55
N VAL A 255 -13.64 -0.88 13.28
CA VAL A 255 -13.49 0.37 12.53
C VAL A 255 -13.49 1.56 13.48
N SER A 256 -12.54 2.47 13.31
CA SER A 256 -12.50 3.74 14.04
C SER A 256 -11.97 4.87 13.16
N THR A 257 -12.33 6.12 13.50
CA THR A 257 -11.65 7.31 12.96
C THR A 257 -10.48 7.64 13.87
N VAL A 258 -9.27 7.60 13.32
CA VAL A 258 -8.01 7.91 14.02
C VAL A 258 -7.83 9.41 14.13
N TRP A 259 -8.04 10.13 13.03
CA TRP A 259 -7.86 11.57 12.98
C TRP A 259 -8.82 12.22 11.97
N THR A 260 -9.19 13.47 12.24
CA THR A 260 -10.07 14.29 11.39
C THR A 260 -9.44 15.66 11.19
N TRP A 261 -9.35 16.11 9.94
CA TRP A 261 -8.93 17.45 9.55
C TRP A 261 -10.14 18.26 9.04
N PRO A 262 -10.72 19.16 9.86
CA PRO A 262 -11.88 19.96 9.47
C PRO A 262 -11.57 20.97 8.35
N ASP A 263 -10.32 21.38 8.21
CA ASP A 263 -9.82 22.33 7.21
C ASP A 263 -9.54 21.70 5.84
N ARG A 264 -9.66 20.36 5.73
CA ARG A 264 -9.61 19.60 4.47
C ARG A 264 -8.32 19.84 3.65
N PRO A 265 -7.15 19.48 4.21
CA PRO A 265 -5.85 19.72 3.58
C PRO A 265 -5.56 18.81 2.36
N GLY A 266 -6.48 17.94 1.97
CA GLY A 266 -6.38 17.05 0.82
C GLY A 266 -5.64 15.75 1.15
N VAL A 267 -6.06 15.02 2.18
CA VAL A 267 -5.42 13.76 2.59
C VAL A 267 -5.35 12.75 1.44
N ALA A 268 -4.16 12.22 1.15
CA ALA A 268 -3.90 11.36 -0.01
C ALA A 268 -3.28 10.01 0.41
N GLY A 269 -2.30 9.51 -0.35
CA GLY A 269 -1.63 8.25 -0.07
C GLY A 269 -1.01 8.24 1.32
N CYS A 270 -0.94 7.05 1.91
CA CYS A 270 -0.37 6.82 3.21
C CYS A 270 0.64 5.66 3.18
N ALA A 271 1.51 5.64 4.18
CA ALA A 271 2.39 4.53 4.47
C ALA A 271 2.41 4.32 5.99
N ALA A 272 2.35 3.08 6.47
CA ALA A 272 2.28 2.77 7.89
C ALA A 272 3.38 1.78 8.29
N LEU A 273 4.02 2.04 9.42
CA LEU A 273 5.04 1.17 10.00
C LEU A 273 5.21 1.46 11.49
N ASP A 274 5.26 0.40 12.30
CA ASP A 274 5.59 0.44 13.73
C ASP A 274 4.78 1.49 14.51
N GLY A 275 3.47 1.51 14.31
CA GLY A 275 2.56 2.41 15.03
C GLY A 275 2.64 3.88 14.58
N THR A 276 3.26 4.16 13.44
CA THR A 276 3.27 5.50 12.83
C THR A 276 2.71 5.44 11.41
N VAL A 277 1.85 6.40 11.06
CA VAL A 277 1.26 6.55 9.73
C VAL A 277 1.73 7.86 9.13
N LEU A 278 2.42 7.78 7.99
CA LEU A 278 2.75 8.92 7.15
C LEU A 278 1.62 9.17 6.16
N LEU A 279 1.24 10.43 5.96
CA LEU A 279 0.19 10.82 5.03
C LEU A 279 0.62 12.03 4.22
N ASN A 280 0.38 12.00 2.91
CA ASN A 280 0.46 13.21 2.10
C ASN A 280 -0.79 14.06 2.25
N LEU A 281 -0.60 15.37 2.33
CA LEU A 281 -1.65 16.38 2.30
C LEU A 281 -1.46 17.23 1.04
N VAL A 282 -2.28 16.96 0.01
CA VAL A 282 -2.06 17.47 -1.35
C VAL A 282 -2.19 18.98 -1.40
N ASN A 283 -3.20 19.58 -0.77
CA ASN A 283 -3.50 21.02 -0.91
C ASN A 283 -2.49 21.87 -0.14
N THR A 284 -2.04 21.40 1.02
CA THR A 284 -1.05 22.10 1.86
C THR A 284 0.40 21.74 1.52
N LYS A 285 0.61 20.82 0.57
CA LYS A 285 1.92 20.36 0.09
C LYS A 285 2.77 19.79 1.23
N GLN A 286 2.13 19.06 2.13
CA GLN A 286 2.77 18.49 3.32
C GLN A 286 2.84 16.97 3.26
N THR A 287 3.75 16.41 4.04
CA THR A 287 3.64 15.04 4.55
C THR A 287 3.63 15.13 6.07
N VAL A 288 2.67 14.46 6.71
CA VAL A 288 2.54 14.45 8.17
C VAL A 288 2.69 13.04 8.73
N ALA A 289 3.20 12.93 9.95
CA ALA A 289 3.27 11.70 10.72
C ALA A 289 2.20 11.73 11.83
N VAL A 290 1.33 10.72 11.84
CA VAL A 290 0.39 10.44 12.94
C VAL A 290 0.94 9.27 13.71
N ARG A 291 1.16 9.45 15.02
CA ARG A 291 1.76 8.44 15.89
C ARG A 291 0.69 7.88 16.81
N MET A 292 0.67 6.55 16.96
CA MET A 292 -0.23 5.86 17.87
C MET A 292 0.53 5.21 19.02
N ALA A 293 -0.13 5.16 20.18
CA ALA A 293 0.37 4.42 21.33
C ALA A 293 0.29 2.91 21.01
N PRO A 294 1.38 2.14 21.19
CA PRO A 294 1.42 0.73 20.80
C PRO A 294 0.30 -0.13 21.41
N GLU A 295 -0.03 0.12 22.68
CA GLU A 295 -0.99 -0.70 23.43
C GLU A 295 -2.45 -0.39 23.12
N THR A 296 -2.77 0.89 22.86
CA THR A 296 -4.16 1.35 22.73
C THR A 296 -4.52 1.68 21.29
N GLY A 297 -3.52 1.89 20.43
CA GLY A 297 -3.71 2.45 19.09
C GLY A 297 -4.26 3.87 19.08
N ALA A 298 -4.27 4.56 20.23
CA ALA A 298 -4.74 5.93 20.34
C ALA A 298 -3.67 6.90 19.82
N VAL A 299 -4.10 7.97 19.16
CA VAL A 299 -3.20 9.03 18.70
C VAL A 299 -2.51 9.70 19.90
N THR A 300 -1.18 9.81 19.85
CA THR A 300 -0.36 10.33 20.96
C THR A 300 -0.16 11.84 20.93
N GLY A 301 -0.56 12.51 19.86
CA GLY A 301 -0.45 13.97 19.69
C GLY A 301 -0.90 14.43 18.30
N ASP A 302 -0.80 15.73 18.06
CA ASP A 302 -1.15 16.30 16.75
C ASP A 302 -0.25 15.76 15.62
N PRO A 303 -0.75 15.65 14.38
CA PRO A 303 0.06 15.24 13.23
C PRO A 303 1.32 16.12 13.06
N GLU A 304 2.49 15.49 13.02
CA GLU A 304 3.78 16.16 12.90
C GLU A 304 4.14 16.38 11.42
N VAL A 305 4.44 17.61 11.00
CA VAL A 305 4.88 17.88 9.62
C VAL A 305 6.31 17.39 9.43
N VAL A 306 6.51 16.38 8.58
CA VAL A 306 7.83 15.82 8.23
C VAL A 306 8.33 16.26 6.86
N ARG A 307 7.44 16.75 6.00
CA ARG A 307 7.79 17.41 4.73
C ARG A 307 6.90 18.63 4.54
N GLN A 308 7.50 19.75 4.15
CA GLN A 308 6.80 20.97 3.78
C GLN A 308 7.29 21.46 2.43
N ASP A 309 6.41 21.43 1.43
CA ASP A 309 6.59 22.01 0.09
C ASP A 309 7.87 21.59 -0.67
N GLN A 310 8.48 20.47 -0.28
CA GLN A 310 9.57 19.86 -1.03
C GLN A 310 8.96 19.02 -2.15
N HIS A 311 9.18 19.41 -3.40
CA HIS A 311 8.55 18.86 -4.62
C HIS A 311 7.03 19.12 -4.75
N GLY A 312 6.45 20.02 -3.95
CA GLY A 312 5.07 20.47 -4.11
C GLY A 312 4.00 19.44 -3.69
N HIS A 313 2.99 19.28 -4.54
CA HIS A 313 1.84 18.40 -4.34
C HIS A 313 2.24 16.93 -4.50
N ALA A 314 2.06 16.14 -3.45
CA ALA A 314 2.39 14.72 -3.45
C ALA A 314 1.14 13.87 -3.21
N TRP A 315 1.02 12.75 -3.92
CA TRP A 315 -0.08 11.80 -3.79
C TRP A 315 0.38 10.50 -3.14
N ALA A 316 1.15 9.69 -3.84
CA ALA A 316 1.62 8.39 -3.36
C ALA A 316 2.63 8.51 -2.23
N LEU A 317 2.62 7.54 -1.32
CA LEU A 317 3.69 7.26 -0.35
C LEU A 317 3.90 5.75 -0.30
N GLU A 318 5.15 5.31 -0.39
CA GLU A 318 5.50 3.90 -0.31
C GLU A 318 6.76 3.66 0.49
N VAL A 319 6.77 2.58 1.26
CA VAL A 319 7.96 2.10 1.97
C VAL A 319 8.67 1.09 1.07
N SER A 320 9.95 1.35 0.79
CA SER A 320 10.80 0.43 0.05
C SER A 320 11.37 -0.66 0.98
N PRO A 321 11.72 -1.86 0.47
CA PRO A 321 12.30 -2.94 1.28
C PRO A 321 13.56 -2.57 2.09
N ASP A 322 14.31 -1.56 1.67
CA ASP A 322 15.49 -1.05 2.39
C ASP A 322 15.14 -0.09 3.54
N GLY A 323 13.85 0.24 3.72
CA GLY A 323 13.33 1.16 4.74
C GLY A 323 13.21 2.61 4.30
N ASN A 324 13.59 2.96 3.05
CA ASN A 324 13.36 4.30 2.51
C ASN A 324 11.89 4.55 2.21
N VAL A 325 11.43 5.79 2.42
CA VAL A 325 10.08 6.21 2.03
C VAL A 325 10.16 7.04 0.77
N TRP A 326 9.35 6.68 -0.22
CA TRP A 326 9.26 7.33 -1.52
C TRP A 326 7.89 7.94 -1.74
N GLY A 327 7.84 9.08 -2.44
CA GLY A 327 6.59 9.74 -2.81
C GLY A 327 6.54 10.05 -4.31
N GLY A 328 5.32 10.15 -4.84
CA GLY A 328 5.05 10.58 -6.21
C GLY A 328 4.30 11.92 -6.24
N THR A 329 4.76 12.86 -7.08
CA THR A 329 4.11 14.18 -7.19
C THR A 329 3.00 14.20 -8.23
N VAL A 330 2.11 15.19 -8.09
CA VAL A 330 0.93 15.40 -8.94
C VAL A 330 0.78 16.87 -9.37
N ASN A 331 1.88 17.62 -9.39
CA ASN A 331 1.90 19.06 -9.69
C ASN A 331 1.27 19.36 -11.06
N LYS A 332 1.44 18.51 -12.07
CA LYS A 332 0.83 18.74 -13.39
C LYS A 332 -0.69 18.81 -13.36
N THR A 333 -1.34 18.15 -12.39
CA THR A 333 -2.81 18.15 -12.28
C THR A 333 -3.35 18.84 -11.04
N SER A 334 -2.50 19.12 -10.05
CA SER A 334 -2.83 19.90 -8.85
C SER A 334 -2.41 21.37 -8.93
N GLY A 335 -1.52 21.74 -9.85
CA GLY A 335 -0.98 23.09 -10.00
C GLY A 335 0.52 23.17 -9.69
N ASP A 336 1.12 24.32 -10.00
CA ASP A 336 2.51 24.66 -9.65
C ASP A 336 3.61 23.75 -10.28
N ALA A 337 3.28 23.06 -11.37
CA ALA A 337 4.24 22.20 -12.07
C ALA A 337 5.46 22.97 -12.59
N MET A 338 6.63 22.47 -12.21
CA MET A 338 7.93 22.90 -12.73
C MET A 338 8.30 22.11 -13.98
N LYS A 339 9.36 22.55 -14.66
CA LYS A 339 9.81 21.96 -15.94
C LYS A 339 10.10 20.45 -15.87
N LEU A 340 10.58 19.97 -14.74
CA LEU A 340 11.01 18.57 -14.56
C LEU A 340 9.99 17.74 -13.77
N ASP A 341 8.80 18.29 -13.52
CA ASP A 341 7.71 17.57 -12.88
C ASP A 341 6.97 16.66 -13.88
N ASP A 342 6.24 15.66 -13.42
CA ASP A 342 6.19 15.17 -12.04
C ASP A 342 7.35 14.22 -11.73
N VAL A 343 7.59 13.96 -10.44
CA VAL A 343 8.77 13.24 -9.94
C VAL A 343 8.39 12.13 -8.96
N VAL A 344 9.26 11.12 -8.87
CA VAL A 344 9.33 10.18 -7.74
C VAL A 344 10.52 10.54 -6.88
N PHE A 345 10.27 10.99 -5.65
CA PHE A 345 11.28 11.56 -4.75
C PHE A 345 11.39 10.76 -3.45
N PRO A 346 12.58 10.69 -2.82
CA PRO A 346 12.70 10.16 -1.46
C PRO A 346 12.20 11.20 -0.46
N LEU A 347 11.38 10.77 0.50
CA LEU A 347 10.89 11.65 1.57
C LEU A 347 12.03 12.12 2.48
N PHE A 348 13.00 11.25 2.75
CA PHE A 348 14.17 11.51 3.59
C PHE A 348 15.47 11.37 2.79
N PRO A 349 15.88 12.38 2.00
CA PRO A 349 16.98 12.27 1.05
C PRO A 349 18.36 12.02 1.69
N GLN A 350 18.52 12.40 2.95
CA GLN A 350 19.76 12.21 3.73
C GLN A 350 19.80 10.84 4.46
N GLY A 351 18.80 9.98 4.23
CA GLY A 351 18.58 8.77 5.05
C GLY A 351 17.77 9.09 6.31
N GLY A 352 17.66 8.10 7.20
CA GLY A 352 16.88 8.19 8.45
C GLY A 352 15.59 7.37 8.44
N GLY A 353 15.04 7.11 7.24
CA GLY A 353 13.95 6.16 7.07
C GLY A 353 12.61 6.57 7.65
N PHE A 354 11.72 5.60 7.76
CA PHE A 354 10.39 5.80 8.33
C PHE A 354 10.49 6.24 9.80
N PRO A 355 9.86 7.34 10.25
CA PRO A 355 9.90 7.77 11.64
C PRO A 355 9.26 6.71 12.54
N ARG A 356 10.00 6.16 13.51
CA ARG A 356 9.46 5.14 14.41
C ARG A 356 8.93 5.76 15.69
N ALA A 357 7.98 5.10 16.34
CA ALA A 357 7.46 5.53 17.64
C ALA A 357 8.51 5.46 18.76
N ASN A 358 9.51 4.57 18.62
CA ASN A 358 10.58 4.34 19.60
C ASN A 358 11.87 5.12 19.29
N ASP A 359 11.85 6.06 18.35
CA ASP A 359 12.97 6.98 18.16
C ASP A 359 12.98 7.97 19.33
N GLU A 360 13.47 7.52 20.49
CA GLU A 360 13.81 8.41 21.59
C GLU A 360 14.76 9.48 21.02
N LYS A 361 14.36 10.75 21.13
CA LYS A 361 15.24 11.88 20.90
C LYS A 361 16.36 11.83 21.95
N THR A 362 17.42 11.07 21.68
CA THR A 362 18.70 11.18 22.38
C THR A 362 19.45 12.42 21.92
#